data_AF-A0A2G6KQ64-F1
#
_entry.id   AF-A0A2G6KQ64-F1
#
_cell.length_a   1.000
_cell.length_b   1.000
_cell.length_c   1.000
_cell.angle_alpha   90.00
_cell.angle_beta   90.00
_cell.angle_gamma   90.00
#
_symmetry.space_group_name_H-M   'P 1'
#
loop_
_entity.id
_entity.type
_entity.pdbx_description
1 polymer ?
#
loop_
_entity_poly.entity_id
_entity_poly.type
_entity_poly.pdbx_seq_one_letter_code
_entity_poly.pdbx_strand_id
1 'polypeptide(L)'
;QLYKTGAEQRAVDLLLQQVTTMRRALALQDNTTGKLLFVDLLSNAIDLISLMLEHGSSGVRVPELPALSVEEKDFAMVAAREFGLAFNTMQNLAERPDFFENDGDAPAWYVKIFFKPNMTMNELVRSFHYLEELTQLSAPELAKRMTDGEPPSLTGSKLRNYVGVELLKLSSINWDDYVVRLFDLDVKIALFNQIHHQGLKNQTLHNPYYGAEVPAERDGRLCFSGPLDDRQFVRCLRMSL
;
A
#
# COMPACT_ATOMS: atom_id res chain seq x y z
N GLN A 1 4.21 1.93 30.23
CA GLN A 1 4.53 1.80 31.68
C GLN A 1 5.10 0.41 32.02
N LEU A 2 4.56 -0.70 31.49
CA LEU A 2 5.04 -2.06 31.78
C LEU A 2 6.50 -2.37 31.38
N TYR A 3 6.97 -1.85 30.24
CA TYR A 3 8.39 -1.98 29.81
C TYR A 3 9.35 -1.33 30.81
N LYS A 4 8.95 -0.21 31.44
CA LYS A 4 9.76 0.49 32.45
C LYS A 4 9.72 -0.17 33.83
N THR A 5 8.88 -1.18 34.04
CA THR A 5 8.73 -1.89 35.32
C THR A 5 9.30 -3.32 35.27
N GLY A 6 10.10 -3.66 34.25
CA GLY A 6 10.71 -4.99 34.09
C GLY A 6 9.77 -6.09 33.59
N ALA A 7 8.56 -5.75 33.13
CA ALA A 7 7.59 -6.69 32.57
C ALA A 7 7.62 -6.70 31.03
N GLU A 8 8.82 -6.88 30.47
CA GLU A 8 9.11 -6.72 29.04
C GLU A 8 8.38 -7.74 28.18
N GLN A 9 8.39 -9.02 28.55
CA GLN A 9 7.63 -10.07 27.84
C GLN A 9 6.15 -9.71 27.74
N ARG A 10 5.54 -9.29 28.85
CA ARG A 10 4.12 -8.90 28.86
C ARG A 10 3.83 -7.69 27.98
N ALA A 11 4.77 -6.75 27.87
CA ALA A 11 4.64 -5.61 26.97
C ALA A 11 4.68 -6.05 25.49
N VAL A 12 5.60 -6.95 25.14
CA VAL A 12 5.68 -7.55 23.80
C VAL A 12 4.41 -8.35 23.48
N ASP A 13 3.92 -9.18 24.40
CA ASP A 13 2.71 -9.98 24.20
C ASP A 13 1.48 -9.09 23.93
N LEU A 14 1.34 -7.98 24.66
CA LEU A 14 0.26 -7.01 24.43
C LEU A 14 0.39 -6.33 23.05
N LEU A 15 1.59 -5.99 22.61
CA LEU A 15 1.82 -5.43 21.28
C LEU A 15 1.52 -6.44 20.18
N LEU A 16 1.90 -7.71 20.34
CA LEU A 16 1.57 -8.77 19.40
C LEU A 16 0.06 -9.01 19.29
N GLN A 17 -0.65 -8.91 20.42
CA GLN A 17 -2.11 -8.95 20.42
C GLN A 17 -2.70 -7.76 19.63
N GLN A 18 -2.15 -6.56 19.82
CA GLN A 18 -2.56 -5.38 19.04
C GLN A 18 -2.25 -5.55 17.54
N VAL A 19 -1.08 -6.08 17.18
CA VAL A 19 -0.73 -6.42 15.79
C VAL A 19 -1.78 -7.34 15.19
N THR A 20 -2.18 -8.39 15.91
CA THR A 20 -3.24 -9.31 15.46
C THR A 20 -4.58 -8.59 15.21
N THR A 21 -4.98 -7.67 16.10
CA THR A 21 -6.20 -6.89 15.93
C THR A 21 -6.09 -5.93 14.75
N MET A 22 -4.95 -5.25 14.56
CA MET A 22 -4.72 -4.33 13.45
C MET A 22 -4.71 -5.06 12.10
N ARG A 23 -4.14 -6.27 12.05
CA ARG A 23 -4.17 -7.15 10.88
C ARG A 23 -5.59 -7.54 10.46
N ARG A 24 -6.44 -7.91 11.42
CA ARG A 24 -7.87 -8.13 11.14
C ARG A 24 -8.56 -6.87 10.65
N ALA A 25 -8.25 -5.72 11.24
CA ALA A 25 -8.81 -4.44 10.81
C ALA A 25 -8.36 -4.07 9.39
N LEU A 26 -7.10 -4.33 9.02
CA LEU A 26 -6.55 -4.16 7.67
C LEU A 26 -7.32 -4.98 6.62
N ALA A 27 -7.55 -6.27 6.90
CA ALA A 27 -8.29 -7.16 6.00
C ALA A 27 -9.75 -6.73 5.77
N LEU A 28 -10.35 -6.00 6.73
CA LEU A 28 -11.73 -5.51 6.63
C LEU A 28 -11.84 -4.10 6.00
N GLN A 29 -10.72 -3.48 5.60
CA GLN A 29 -10.76 -2.15 5.00
C GLN A 29 -11.30 -2.20 3.57
N ASP A 30 -12.23 -1.31 3.29
CA ASP A 30 -12.92 -1.14 2.01
C ASP A 30 -12.57 0.17 1.31
N ASN A 31 -11.53 0.86 1.79
CA ASN A 31 -10.99 2.08 1.19
C ASN A 31 -9.47 2.13 1.32
N THR A 32 -8.82 2.80 0.38
CA THR A 32 -7.35 2.86 0.27
C THR A 32 -6.71 3.55 1.47
N THR A 33 -7.31 4.63 1.96
CA THR A 33 -6.81 5.39 3.11
C THR A 33 -6.74 4.53 4.36
N GLY A 34 -7.80 3.76 4.63
CA GLY A 34 -7.85 2.82 5.74
C GLY A 34 -6.76 1.75 5.64
N LYS A 35 -6.57 1.15 4.45
CA LYS A 35 -5.49 0.17 4.24
C LYS A 35 -4.12 0.77 4.56
N LEU A 36 -3.80 1.93 4.01
CA LEU A 36 -2.51 2.58 4.24
C LEU A 36 -2.30 2.97 5.71
N LEU A 37 -3.33 3.45 6.39
CA LEU A 37 -3.26 3.76 7.82
C LEU A 37 -2.86 2.52 8.62
N PHE A 38 -3.51 1.37 8.37
CA PHE A 38 -3.17 0.14 9.09
C PHE A 38 -1.80 -0.41 8.71
N VAL A 39 -1.35 -0.23 7.47
CA VAL A 39 0.04 -0.53 7.08
C VAL A 39 1.03 0.26 7.91
N ASP A 40 0.82 1.57 8.05
CA ASP A 40 1.69 2.44 8.86
C ASP A 40 1.64 2.08 10.35
N LEU A 41 0.46 1.77 10.90
CA LEU A 41 0.31 1.36 12.30
C LEU A 41 1.00 0.02 12.57
N LEU A 42 0.88 -0.95 11.68
CA LEU A 42 1.56 -2.25 11.78
C LEU A 42 3.08 -2.09 11.67
N SER A 43 3.54 -1.32 10.68
CA SER A 43 4.95 -0.98 10.48
C SER A 43 5.58 -0.40 11.75
N ASN A 44 4.90 0.57 12.38
CA ASN A 44 5.36 1.19 13.62
C ASN A 44 5.33 0.23 14.83
N ALA A 45 4.31 -0.64 14.91
CA ALA A 45 4.24 -1.64 15.97
C ALA A 45 5.38 -2.66 15.88
N ILE A 46 5.73 -3.10 14.67
CA ILE A 46 6.87 -4.00 14.43
C ILE A 46 8.18 -3.30 14.80
N ASP A 47 8.37 -2.03 14.41
CA ASP A 47 9.55 -1.24 14.81
C ASP A 47 9.66 -1.13 16.34
N LEU A 48 8.54 -0.93 17.04
CA LEU A 48 8.53 -0.84 18.50
C LEU A 48 8.89 -2.18 19.15
N ILE A 49 8.37 -3.30 18.63
CA ILE A 49 8.73 -4.65 19.12
C ILE A 49 10.22 -4.89 18.90
N SER A 50 10.74 -4.58 17.72
CA SER A 50 12.17 -4.70 17.38
C SER A 50 13.05 -3.95 18.39
N LEU A 51 12.73 -2.68 18.66
CA LEU A 51 13.45 -1.88 19.64
C LEU A 51 13.37 -2.45 21.07
N MET A 52 12.22 -3.00 21.47
CA MET A 52 12.07 -3.64 22.78
C MET A 52 12.91 -4.92 22.90
N LEU A 53 13.06 -5.68 21.82
CA LEU A 53 13.87 -6.90 21.80
C LEU A 53 15.37 -6.58 21.84
N GLU A 54 15.83 -5.53 21.15
CA GLU A 54 17.23 -5.09 21.19
C GLU A 54 17.67 -4.58 22.57
N HIS A 55 16.79 -3.86 23.27
CA HIS A 55 17.10 -3.27 24.59
C HIS A 55 16.62 -4.13 25.77
N GLY A 56 15.85 -5.17 25.51
CA GLY A 56 15.26 -6.03 26.52
C GLY A 56 16.25 -7.02 27.12
N SER A 57 15.87 -7.58 28.26
CA SER A 57 16.60 -8.66 28.92
C SER A 57 16.63 -9.91 28.02
N SER A 58 17.73 -10.66 28.05
CA SER A 58 18.03 -11.79 27.12
C SER A 58 17.10 -13.03 27.20
N GLY A 59 15.89 -12.89 27.74
CA GLY A 59 14.87 -13.93 27.84
C GLY A 59 13.56 -13.62 27.12
N VAL A 60 13.40 -12.42 26.54
CA VAL A 60 12.18 -12.06 25.81
C VAL A 60 12.14 -12.83 24.48
N ARG A 61 11.06 -13.57 24.25
CA ARG A 61 10.86 -14.35 23.03
C ARG A 61 9.71 -13.79 22.21
N VAL A 62 9.90 -13.76 20.90
CA VAL A 62 8.86 -13.38 19.93
C VAL A 62 8.55 -14.56 19.01
N PRO A 63 7.28 -14.89 18.78
CA PRO A 63 6.91 -15.84 17.74
C PRO A 63 7.22 -15.25 16.35
N GLU A 64 7.34 -16.12 15.36
CA GLU A 64 7.38 -15.69 13.96
C GLU A 64 6.10 -14.93 13.61
N LEU A 65 6.26 -13.75 12.99
CA LEU A 65 5.13 -13.01 12.44
C LEU A 65 4.79 -13.58 11.07
N PRO A 66 3.57 -14.09 10.83
CA PRO A 66 3.24 -14.60 9.50
C PRO A 66 3.25 -13.46 8.48
N ALA A 67 3.58 -13.77 7.22
CA ALA A 67 3.36 -12.84 6.11
C ALA A 67 1.88 -12.42 6.04
N LEU A 68 1.61 -11.28 5.41
CA LEU A 68 0.26 -10.79 5.14
C LEU A 68 -0.51 -11.83 4.32
N SER A 69 -1.75 -12.08 4.73
CA SER A 69 -2.66 -12.99 4.05
C SER A 69 -3.17 -12.39 2.75
N VAL A 70 -3.84 -13.22 1.94
CA VAL A 70 -4.46 -12.77 0.69
C VAL A 70 -5.50 -11.68 0.98
N GLU A 71 -6.31 -11.84 2.03
CA GLU A 71 -7.35 -10.89 2.42
C GLU A 71 -6.76 -9.54 2.90
N GLU A 72 -5.59 -9.57 3.55
CA GLU A 72 -4.91 -8.35 3.97
C GLU A 72 -4.38 -7.55 2.77
N LYS A 73 -3.95 -8.24 1.71
CA LYS A 73 -3.45 -7.63 0.47
C LYS A 73 -4.52 -7.30 -0.55
N ASP A 74 -5.70 -7.92 -0.45
CA ASP A 74 -6.78 -7.78 -1.42
C ASP A 74 -7.30 -6.33 -1.51
N PHE A 75 -7.55 -5.84 -2.72
CA PHE A 75 -8.17 -4.54 -2.96
C PHE A 75 -9.56 -4.65 -3.60
N ALA A 76 -10.13 -5.83 -3.82
CA ALA A 76 -11.38 -5.97 -4.55
C ALA A 76 -12.52 -5.08 -3.99
N MET A 77 -12.70 -5.06 -2.67
CA MET A 77 -13.70 -4.20 -2.03
C MET A 77 -13.36 -2.71 -2.13
N VAL A 78 -12.07 -2.36 -2.02
CA VAL A 78 -11.57 -0.99 -2.22
C VAL A 78 -11.88 -0.52 -3.64
N ALA A 79 -11.52 -1.34 -4.63
CA ALA A 79 -11.76 -1.09 -6.04
C ALA A 79 -13.25 -0.91 -6.33
N ALA A 80 -14.10 -1.79 -5.83
CA ALA A 80 -15.54 -1.71 -6.01
C ALA A 80 -16.14 -0.41 -5.44
N ARG A 81 -15.70 -0.01 -4.24
CA ARG A 81 -16.18 1.22 -3.58
C ARG A 81 -15.71 2.47 -4.30
N GLU A 82 -14.42 2.57 -4.62
CA GLU A 82 -13.84 3.70 -5.35
C GLU A 82 -14.43 3.82 -6.76
N PHE A 83 -14.67 2.69 -7.44
CA PHE A 83 -15.36 2.66 -8.72
C PHE A 83 -16.78 3.21 -8.62
N GLY A 84 -17.54 2.80 -7.60
CA GLY A 84 -18.90 3.31 -7.36
C GLY A 84 -18.93 4.81 -7.08
N LEU A 85 -17.96 5.32 -6.30
CA LEU A 85 -17.81 6.76 -6.04
C LEU A 85 -17.46 7.53 -7.32
N ALA A 86 -16.53 7.02 -8.12
CA ALA A 86 -16.17 7.62 -9.40
C ALA A 86 -17.36 7.62 -10.37
N PHE A 87 -18.11 6.51 -10.45
CA PHE A 87 -19.31 6.39 -11.28
C PHE A 87 -20.33 7.47 -10.94
N ASN A 88 -20.72 7.57 -9.66
CA ASN A 88 -21.69 8.56 -9.20
C ASN A 88 -21.19 10.00 -9.45
N THR A 89 -19.90 10.26 -9.24
CA THR A 89 -19.30 11.57 -9.49
C THR A 89 -19.39 11.94 -10.96
N MET A 90 -19.01 11.05 -11.88
CA MET A 90 -19.05 11.30 -13.32
C MET A 90 -20.48 11.50 -13.83
N GLN A 91 -21.45 10.73 -13.30
CA GLN A 91 -22.86 10.89 -13.63
C GLN A 91 -23.40 12.25 -13.15
N ASN A 92 -23.13 12.62 -11.90
CA ASN A 92 -23.56 13.91 -11.34
C ASN A 92 -22.95 15.11 -12.08
N LEU A 93 -21.71 15.00 -12.55
CA LEU A 93 -21.06 16.04 -13.38
C LEU A 93 -21.71 16.14 -14.77
N ALA A 94 -22.16 15.02 -15.34
CA ALA A 94 -22.82 15.02 -16.64
C ALA A 94 -24.22 15.65 -16.58
N GLU A 95 -24.91 15.51 -15.45
CA GLU A 95 -26.22 16.11 -15.20
C GLU A 95 -26.15 17.62 -14.90
N ARG A 96 -24.99 18.11 -14.45
CA ARG A 96 -24.74 19.52 -14.10
C ARG A 96 -23.58 20.13 -14.89
N PRO A 97 -23.75 20.34 -16.20
CA PRO A 97 -22.68 20.86 -17.06
C PRO A 97 -22.33 22.34 -16.77
N ASP A 98 -23.21 23.06 -16.09
CA ASP A 98 -22.98 24.41 -15.54
C ASP A 98 -21.87 24.45 -14.47
N PHE A 99 -21.58 23.32 -13.83
CA PHE A 99 -20.43 23.18 -12.93
C PHE A 99 -19.12 23.60 -13.60
N PHE A 100 -18.97 23.31 -14.89
CA PHE A 100 -17.75 23.62 -15.66
C PHE A 100 -17.73 25.06 -16.20
N GLU A 101 -18.83 25.80 -16.10
CA GLU A 101 -18.93 27.20 -16.51
C GLU A 101 -18.58 28.17 -15.38
N ASN A 102 -18.95 27.84 -14.14
CA ASN A 102 -18.83 28.77 -13.00
C ASN A 102 -17.38 28.94 -12.52
N ASP A 103 -16.54 27.91 -12.68
CA ASP A 103 -15.13 27.90 -12.25
C ASP A 103 -14.15 27.48 -13.38
N GLY A 104 -14.63 27.36 -14.62
CA GLY A 104 -13.82 26.89 -15.76
C GLY A 104 -14.20 27.54 -17.10
N ASP A 105 -13.30 27.42 -18.09
CA ASP A 105 -13.48 27.97 -19.44
C ASP A 105 -14.30 27.05 -20.38
N ALA A 106 -15.14 26.15 -19.82
CA ALA A 106 -15.83 25.12 -20.60
C ALA A 106 -17.36 25.34 -20.60
N PRO A 107 -17.94 25.90 -21.68
CA PRO A 107 -19.37 26.07 -21.81
C PRO A 107 -20.16 24.77 -21.64
N ALA A 108 -21.35 24.84 -21.04
CA ALA A 108 -22.19 23.68 -20.75
C ALA A 108 -22.59 22.88 -22.00
N TRP A 109 -22.79 23.57 -23.13
CA TRP A 109 -23.06 22.90 -24.41
C TRP A 109 -21.87 22.04 -24.87
N TYR A 110 -20.64 22.49 -24.62
CA TYR A 110 -19.43 21.75 -24.96
C TYR A 110 -19.33 20.48 -24.11
N VAL A 111 -19.57 20.58 -22.81
CA VAL A 111 -19.59 19.43 -21.90
C VAL A 111 -20.65 18.41 -22.31
N LYS A 112 -21.88 18.83 -22.62
CA LYS A 112 -22.94 17.91 -23.08
C LYS A 112 -22.55 17.10 -24.33
N ILE A 113 -21.80 17.70 -25.25
CA ILE A 113 -21.38 17.04 -26.49
C ILE A 113 -20.19 16.11 -26.23
N PHE A 114 -19.16 16.59 -25.52
CA PHE A 114 -17.86 15.93 -25.43
C PHE A 114 -17.60 15.19 -24.11
N PHE A 115 -18.55 15.18 -23.17
CA PHE A 115 -18.51 14.33 -21.99
C PHE A 115 -19.46 13.14 -22.15
N LYS A 116 -18.92 11.94 -21.98
CA LYS A 116 -19.61 10.65 -22.10
C LYS A 116 -19.29 9.81 -20.85
N PRO A 117 -20.01 9.97 -19.73
CA PRO A 117 -19.62 9.39 -18.45
C PRO A 117 -19.49 7.87 -18.50
N ASN A 118 -20.37 7.14 -19.19
CA ASN A 118 -20.23 5.69 -19.39
C ASN A 118 -18.95 5.30 -20.15
N MET A 119 -18.54 6.09 -21.16
CA MET A 119 -17.27 5.84 -21.86
C MET A 119 -16.06 6.14 -20.95
N THR A 120 -16.17 7.17 -20.09
CA THR A 120 -15.16 7.49 -19.06
C THR A 120 -15.01 6.32 -18.09
N MET A 121 -16.13 5.78 -17.60
CA MET A 121 -16.11 4.68 -16.62
C MET A 121 -15.59 3.37 -17.23
N ASN A 122 -15.91 3.07 -18.49
CA ASN A 122 -15.34 1.93 -19.21
C ASN A 122 -13.81 2.02 -19.33
N GLU A 123 -13.27 3.23 -19.43
CA GLU A 123 -11.82 3.43 -19.45
C GLU A 123 -11.23 3.23 -18.04
N LEU A 124 -11.89 3.78 -17.02
CA LEU A 124 -11.44 3.68 -15.62
C LEU A 124 -11.45 2.24 -15.09
N VAL A 125 -12.35 1.38 -15.57
CA VAL A 125 -12.38 -0.06 -15.23
C VAL A 125 -11.00 -0.72 -15.41
N ARG A 126 -10.23 -0.31 -16.43
CA ARG A 126 -8.90 -0.88 -16.70
C ARG A 126 -7.92 -0.62 -15.58
N SER A 127 -7.96 0.57 -14.97
CA SER A 127 -7.11 0.91 -13.83
C SER A 127 -7.44 0.05 -12.61
N PHE A 128 -8.70 -0.32 -12.40
CA PHE A 128 -9.10 -1.19 -11.30
C PHE A 128 -8.76 -2.66 -11.54
N HIS A 129 -8.88 -3.15 -12.78
CA HIS A 129 -8.35 -4.49 -13.12
C HIS A 129 -6.84 -4.57 -12.95
N TYR A 130 -6.12 -3.52 -13.35
CA TYR A 130 -4.69 -3.44 -13.12
C TYR A 130 -4.35 -3.49 -11.62
N LEU A 131 -5.08 -2.77 -10.77
CA LEU A 131 -4.92 -2.87 -9.32
C LEU A 131 -5.12 -4.31 -8.81
N GLU A 132 -6.18 -4.99 -9.25
CA GLU A 132 -6.46 -6.37 -8.88
C GLU A 132 -5.31 -7.30 -9.30
N GLU A 133 -4.81 -7.18 -10.53
CA GLU A 133 -3.67 -7.94 -11.04
C GLU A 133 -2.42 -7.76 -10.18
N LEU A 134 -2.09 -6.52 -9.80
CA LEU A 134 -0.91 -6.23 -8.99
C LEU A 134 -0.94 -6.95 -7.63
N THR A 135 -2.12 -7.03 -7.01
CA THR A 135 -2.26 -7.65 -5.68
C THR A 135 -2.10 -9.17 -5.68
N GLN A 136 -2.22 -9.80 -6.85
CA GLN A 136 -2.08 -11.25 -7.02
C GLN A 136 -0.63 -11.67 -7.32
N LEU A 137 0.27 -10.72 -7.62
CA LEU A 137 1.66 -11.01 -7.91
C LEU A 137 2.42 -11.46 -6.65
N SER A 138 3.43 -12.31 -6.84
CA SER A 138 4.47 -12.49 -5.83
C SER A 138 5.35 -11.24 -5.72
N ALA A 139 6.10 -11.09 -4.63
CA ALA A 139 7.01 -9.95 -4.46
C ALA A 139 8.02 -9.81 -5.63
N PRO A 140 8.73 -10.87 -6.09
CA PRO A 140 9.63 -10.75 -7.23
C PRO A 140 8.93 -10.35 -8.53
N GLU A 141 7.72 -10.87 -8.78
CA GLU A 141 6.93 -10.51 -9.96
C GLU A 141 6.46 -9.06 -9.91
N LEU A 142 6.05 -8.58 -8.74
CA LEU A 142 5.70 -7.18 -8.51
C LEU A 142 6.92 -6.29 -8.75
N ALA A 143 8.09 -6.63 -8.20
CA ALA A 143 9.30 -5.84 -8.40
C ALA A 143 9.69 -5.75 -9.88
N LYS A 144 9.55 -6.85 -10.62
CA LYS A 144 9.73 -6.87 -12.07
C LYS A 144 8.70 -6.00 -12.77
N ARG A 145 7.41 -6.09 -12.40
CA ARG A 145 6.34 -5.27 -12.97
C ARG A 145 6.59 -3.77 -12.77
N MET A 146 7.09 -3.35 -11.61
CA MET A 146 7.41 -1.94 -11.33
C MET A 146 8.63 -1.43 -12.10
N THR A 147 9.56 -2.33 -12.48
CA THR A 147 10.78 -1.97 -13.22
C THR A 147 10.52 -1.90 -14.72
N ASP A 148 9.77 -2.88 -15.24
CA ASP A 148 9.63 -3.12 -16.68
C ASP A 148 8.25 -2.71 -17.23
N GLY A 149 7.26 -2.52 -16.35
CA GLY A 149 5.87 -2.31 -16.72
C GLY A 149 5.50 -0.84 -16.81
N GLU A 150 4.67 -0.52 -17.80
CA GLU A 150 3.95 0.75 -17.82
C GLU A 150 2.54 0.55 -17.25
N PRO A 151 2.05 1.49 -16.43
CA PRO A 151 0.66 1.47 -16.00
C PRO A 151 -0.28 1.57 -17.21
N PRO A 152 -1.54 1.11 -17.09
CA PRO A 152 -2.49 1.13 -18.19
C PRO A 152 -2.67 2.55 -18.72
N SER A 153 -2.44 2.73 -20.02
CA SER A 153 -2.66 4.01 -20.70
C SER A 153 -4.14 4.23 -21.03
N LEU A 154 -4.58 5.48 -21.00
CA LEU A 154 -5.92 5.87 -21.47
C LEU A 154 -6.00 5.69 -22.99
N THR A 155 -6.75 4.69 -23.43
CA THR A 155 -7.00 4.33 -24.84
C THR A 155 -8.31 4.87 -25.39
N GLY A 156 -9.14 5.48 -24.53
CA GLY A 156 -10.43 6.05 -24.90
C GLY A 156 -10.35 7.08 -26.03
N SER A 157 -11.41 7.16 -26.85
CA SER A 157 -11.46 8.10 -27.97
C SER A 157 -11.44 9.55 -27.47
N LYS A 158 -10.26 10.18 -27.56
CA LYS A 158 -10.02 11.60 -27.20
C LYS A 158 -10.95 12.58 -27.91
N LEU A 159 -11.50 12.19 -29.07
CA LEU A 159 -12.42 13.03 -29.85
C LEU A 159 -13.87 12.91 -29.38
N ARG A 160 -14.33 11.72 -28.96
CA ARG A 160 -15.74 11.47 -28.59
C ARG A 160 -16.03 11.71 -27.11
N ASN A 161 -15.01 11.63 -26.26
CA ASN A 161 -15.12 11.80 -24.82
C ASN A 161 -13.96 12.65 -24.26
N TYR A 162 -13.68 13.80 -24.90
CA TYR A 162 -12.54 14.65 -24.54
C TYR A 162 -12.57 15.04 -23.06
N VAL A 163 -13.70 15.57 -22.58
CA VAL A 163 -13.85 16.03 -21.19
C VAL A 163 -13.62 14.88 -20.21
N GLY A 164 -14.17 13.70 -20.51
CA GLY A 164 -13.97 12.51 -19.67
C GLY A 164 -12.52 12.05 -19.62
N VAL A 165 -11.81 12.09 -20.75
CA VAL A 165 -10.38 11.75 -20.80
C VAL A 165 -9.55 12.73 -19.98
N GLU A 166 -9.81 14.03 -20.06
CA GLU A 166 -9.09 15.02 -19.24
C GLU A 166 -9.38 14.85 -17.74
N LEU A 167 -10.63 14.58 -17.36
CA LEU A 167 -10.99 14.28 -15.97
C LEU A 167 -10.22 13.06 -15.43
N LEU A 168 -10.08 12.00 -16.23
CA LEU A 168 -9.33 10.80 -15.81
C LEU A 168 -7.83 11.05 -15.63
N LYS A 169 -7.24 11.96 -16.41
CA LYS A 169 -5.83 12.34 -16.21
C LYS A 169 -5.62 13.09 -14.89
N LEU A 170 -6.59 13.91 -14.48
CA LEU A 170 -6.54 14.64 -13.22
C LEU A 170 -6.81 13.73 -12.02
N SER A 171 -7.66 12.72 -12.20
CA SER A 171 -8.02 11.76 -11.16
C SER A 171 -7.19 10.48 -11.20
N SER A 172 -6.04 10.47 -11.88
CA SER A 172 -5.25 9.24 -12.03
C SER A 172 -4.68 8.83 -10.68
N ILE A 173 -5.23 7.74 -10.12
CA ILE A 173 -4.72 7.14 -8.89
C ILE A 173 -3.51 6.28 -9.26
N ASN A 174 -2.35 6.57 -8.66
CA ASN A 174 -1.16 5.73 -8.83
C ASN A 174 -1.28 4.49 -7.94
N TRP A 175 -1.91 3.43 -8.46
CA TRP A 175 -2.11 2.17 -7.72
C TRP A 175 -0.82 1.47 -7.31
N ASP A 176 0.27 1.69 -8.05
CA ASP A 176 1.58 1.09 -7.80
C ASP A 176 2.08 1.40 -6.39
N ASP A 177 2.07 2.67 -5.99
CA ASP A 177 2.52 3.11 -4.67
C ASP A 177 1.70 2.47 -3.53
N TYR A 178 0.40 2.26 -3.74
CA TYR A 178 -0.48 1.67 -2.73
C TYR A 178 -0.22 0.18 -2.54
N VAL A 179 -0.05 -0.56 -3.65
CA VAL A 179 0.22 -1.99 -3.60
C VAL A 179 1.62 -2.25 -3.07
N VAL A 180 2.63 -1.52 -3.56
CA VAL A 180 4.02 -1.69 -3.11
C VAL A 180 4.15 -1.48 -1.60
N ARG A 181 3.41 -0.55 -0.99
CA ARG A 181 3.43 -0.36 0.48
C ARG A 181 2.99 -1.59 1.28
N LEU A 182 2.05 -2.39 0.78
CA LEU A 182 1.67 -3.63 1.46
C LEU A 182 2.75 -4.70 1.34
N PHE A 183 3.38 -4.79 0.17
CA PHE A 183 4.50 -5.71 -0.03
C PHE A 183 5.73 -5.28 0.77
N ASP A 184 5.97 -3.97 0.90
CA ASP A 184 7.01 -3.40 1.74
C ASP A 184 6.79 -3.77 3.22
N LEU A 185 5.55 -3.78 3.71
CA LEU A 185 5.26 -4.24 5.07
C LEU A 185 5.60 -5.73 5.24
N ASP A 186 5.32 -6.55 4.23
CA ASP A 186 5.73 -7.96 4.19
C ASP A 186 7.26 -8.13 4.21
N VAL A 187 7.97 -7.26 3.50
CA VAL A 187 9.43 -7.20 3.54
C VAL A 187 9.94 -6.87 4.94
N LYS A 188 9.32 -5.91 5.63
CA LYS A 188 9.65 -5.62 7.04
C LYS A 188 9.37 -6.82 7.95
N ILE A 189 8.24 -7.50 7.77
CA ILE A 189 7.91 -8.73 8.52
C ILE A 189 8.98 -9.80 8.29
N ALA A 190 9.39 -10.02 7.05
CA ALA A 190 10.44 -10.98 6.71
C ALA A 190 11.80 -10.59 7.30
N LEU A 191 12.16 -9.30 7.28
CA LEU A 191 13.39 -8.79 7.90
C LEU A 191 13.35 -8.97 9.43
N PHE A 192 12.23 -8.63 10.06
CA PHE A 192 11.99 -8.83 11.48
C PHE A 192 12.16 -10.29 11.89
N ASN A 193 11.53 -11.22 11.17
CA ASN A 193 11.62 -12.65 11.47
C ASN A 193 13.05 -13.17 11.33
N GLN A 194 13.77 -12.76 10.28
CA GLN A 194 15.15 -13.17 10.06
C GLN A 194 16.08 -12.72 11.20
N ILE A 195 15.91 -11.49 11.69
CA ILE A 195 16.74 -10.94 12.76
C ILE A 195 16.33 -11.50 14.13
N HIS A 196 15.06 -11.38 14.49
CA HIS A 196 14.60 -11.57 15.87
C HIS A 196 14.08 -12.98 16.16
N HIS A 197 13.54 -13.67 15.16
CA HIS A 197 13.03 -15.04 15.34
C HIS A 197 14.10 -16.08 15.00
N GLN A 198 14.78 -15.91 13.86
CA GLN A 198 15.79 -16.85 13.36
C GLN A 198 17.20 -16.54 13.87
N GLY A 199 17.44 -15.33 14.39
CA GLY A 199 18.73 -14.92 14.95
C GLY A 199 19.83 -14.69 13.91
N LEU A 200 19.47 -14.42 12.66
CA LEU A 200 20.44 -14.19 11.58
C LEU A 200 21.11 -12.82 11.77
N LYS A 201 22.44 -12.78 11.92
CA LYS A 201 23.24 -11.55 12.07
C LYS A 201 24.40 -11.54 11.07
N ASN A 202 24.74 -10.37 10.54
CA ASN A 202 25.95 -10.09 9.74
C ASN A 202 26.16 -11.01 8.51
N GLN A 203 25.08 -11.42 7.87
CA GLN A 203 25.10 -12.27 6.68
C GLN A 203 24.07 -11.78 5.67
N THR A 204 24.21 -12.23 4.43
CA THR A 204 23.21 -11.98 3.39
C THR A 204 21.85 -12.52 3.85
N LEU A 205 20.88 -11.64 3.99
CA LEU A 205 19.50 -11.96 4.35
C LEU A 205 18.68 -12.16 3.06
N HIS A 206 17.52 -12.77 3.16
CA HIS A 206 16.63 -12.96 2.03
C HIS A 206 15.61 -11.79 1.95
N ASN A 207 15.81 -10.88 0.99
CA ASN A 207 14.83 -9.89 0.58
C ASN A 207 13.73 -10.59 -0.26
N PRO A 208 12.45 -10.52 0.13
CA PRO A 208 11.34 -11.06 -0.66
C PRO A 208 11.27 -10.57 -2.12
N TYR A 209 11.77 -9.38 -2.44
CA TYR A 209 11.78 -8.87 -3.82
C TYR A 209 12.90 -9.48 -4.69
N TYR A 210 14.12 -9.57 -4.15
CA TYR A 210 15.33 -9.80 -4.95
C TYR A 210 16.18 -10.99 -4.50
N GLY A 211 15.73 -11.72 -3.47
CA GLY A 211 16.45 -12.85 -2.91
C GLY A 211 17.57 -12.41 -1.98
N ALA A 212 18.76 -12.99 -2.12
CA ALA A 212 19.86 -12.78 -1.18
C ALA A 212 20.42 -11.33 -1.28
N GLU A 213 20.29 -10.55 -0.21
CA GLU A 213 20.69 -9.15 -0.12
C GLU A 213 21.32 -8.82 1.26
N VAL A 214 22.29 -7.91 1.28
CA VAL A 214 22.75 -7.28 2.53
C VAL A 214 21.94 -5.99 2.74
N PRO A 215 21.09 -5.89 3.80
CA PRO A 215 20.33 -4.68 4.06
C PRO A 215 21.24 -3.48 4.29
N ALA A 216 20.85 -2.32 3.77
CA ALA A 216 21.55 -1.06 4.00
C ALA A 216 21.09 -0.41 5.31
N GLU A 217 22.01 0.24 6.01
CA GLU A 217 21.67 1.09 7.15
C GLU A 217 21.26 2.49 6.69
N ARG A 218 20.11 2.98 7.18
CA ARG A 218 19.59 4.32 6.91
C ARG A 218 18.81 4.83 8.11
N ASP A 219 19.22 5.97 8.67
CA ASP A 219 18.53 6.67 9.76
C ASP A 219 18.20 5.79 10.99
N GLY A 220 19.14 4.94 11.42
CA GLY A 220 18.94 4.00 12.53
C GLY A 220 18.00 2.83 12.20
N ARG A 221 17.91 2.47 10.92
CA ARG A 221 17.09 1.36 10.42
C ARG A 221 17.90 0.49 9.48
N LEU A 222 17.59 -0.79 9.44
CA LEU A 222 18.05 -1.71 8.40
C LEU A 222 16.98 -1.79 7.31
N CYS A 223 17.37 -1.54 6.07
CA CYS A 223 16.48 -1.43 4.93
C CYS A 223 16.90 -2.41 3.84
N PHE A 224 15.97 -3.26 3.41
CA PHE A 224 16.10 -3.89 2.10
C PHE A 224 15.82 -2.89 0.97
N SER A 225 16.40 -3.15 -0.18
CA SER A 225 16.04 -2.50 -1.44
C SER A 225 14.63 -2.93 -1.89
N GLY A 226 13.99 -2.10 -2.69
CA GLY A 226 12.65 -2.35 -3.19
C GLY A 226 12.41 -1.65 -4.53
N PRO A 227 11.31 -1.98 -5.21
CA PRO A 227 11.06 -1.51 -6.57
C PRO A 227 10.75 -0.02 -6.68
N LEU A 228 10.17 0.58 -5.64
CA LEU A 228 9.88 2.02 -5.56
C LEU A 228 10.59 2.65 -4.36
N ASP A 229 10.58 3.98 -4.26
CA ASP A 229 11.15 4.70 -3.11
C ASP A 229 10.27 4.55 -1.86
N ASP A 230 10.85 4.07 -0.76
CA ASP A 230 10.16 3.92 0.52
C ASP A 230 10.41 5.15 1.41
N ARG A 231 9.56 6.16 1.23
CA ARG A 231 9.63 7.42 1.98
C ARG A 231 9.18 7.30 3.43
N GLN A 232 8.42 6.25 3.75
CA GLN A 232 7.83 6.05 5.08
C GLN A 232 8.54 4.96 5.88
N PHE A 233 9.58 4.34 5.33
CA PHE A 233 10.35 3.27 5.96
C PHE A 233 9.48 2.05 6.32
N VAL A 234 8.49 1.74 5.48
CA VAL A 234 7.58 0.59 5.63
C VAL A 234 8.29 -0.74 5.37
N ARG A 235 9.37 -0.78 4.56
CA ARG A 235 10.20 -1.99 4.37
C ARG A 235 11.41 -2.08 5.29
N CYS A 236 11.70 -1.00 6.00
CA CYS A 236 12.87 -0.90 6.86
C CYS A 236 12.55 -1.24 8.31
N LEU A 237 13.38 -2.03 8.96
CA LEU A 237 13.23 -2.35 10.37
C LEU A 237 14.05 -1.38 11.22
N ARG A 238 13.41 -0.74 12.20
CA ARG A 238 14.12 0.10 13.16
C ARG A 238 14.93 -0.76 14.15
N MET A 239 16.19 -0.38 14.34
CA MET A 239 17.17 -1.10 15.16
C MET A 239 17.90 -0.11 16.08
N SER A 240 18.54 -0.61 17.13
CA SER A 240 19.55 0.16 17.87
C SER A 240 20.89 -0.08 17.18
N LEU A 241 21.30 0.83 16.30
CA LEU A 241 22.55 0.76 15.54
C LEU A 241 23.61 1.65 16.18
#